data_AF-A0A967HGH4-F1
#
_entry.id   AF-A0A967HGH4-F1
#
_cell.length_a   1.000
_cell.length_b   1.000
_cell.length_c   1.000
_cell.angle_alpha   90.00
_cell.angle_beta   90.00
_cell.angle_gamma   90.00
#
_symmetry.space_group_name_H-M   'P 1'
#
loop_
_entity.id
_entity.type
_entity.pdbx_description
1 polymer ?
#
loop_
_entity_poly.entity_id
_entity_poly.type
_entity_poly.pdbx_seq_one_letter_code
_entity_poly.pdbx_strand_id
1 'polypeptide(L)'
;VCEGPSGGGATYILPGVAEANDSSVPVVCVTSDISVADRGRGTLTELDQEALFTPVTKRTFSPERGDQLPAMIRDAFRAATTGSLGAC
;
A
#
# COMPACT_ATOMS: atom_id res chain seq x y z
N VAL A 1 3.42 11.04 3.10
CA VAL A 1 3.34 9.67 3.64
C VAL A 1 2.08 9.57 4.48
N CYS A 2 1.28 8.53 4.29
CA CYS A 2 0.16 8.18 5.16
C CYS A 2 0.31 6.73 5.64
N GLU A 3 -0.31 6.41 6.76
CA GLU A 3 -0.33 5.05 7.33
C GLU A 3 -1.76 4.70 7.76
N GLY A 4 -2.14 3.44 7.60
CA GLY A 4 -3.42 2.94 8.09
C GLY A 4 -3.36 1.46 8.46
N PRO A 5 -4.17 1.01 9.44
CA PRO A 5 -4.16 -0.38 9.87
C PRO A 5 -4.80 -1.32 8.84
N SER A 6 -4.53 -2.61 8.98
CA SER A 6 -5.15 -3.67 8.16
C SER A 6 -6.69 -3.62 8.12
N GLY A 7 -7.27 -4.26 7.11
CA GLY A 7 -8.72 -4.38 6.95
C GLY A 7 -9.40 -3.02 6.81
N GLY A 8 -10.19 -2.63 7.82
CA GLY A 8 -10.97 -1.39 7.78
C GLY A 8 -10.11 -0.12 7.61
N GLY A 9 -8.90 -0.08 8.19
CA GLY A 9 -8.02 1.08 8.04
C GLY A 9 -7.58 1.31 6.59
N ALA A 10 -7.19 0.24 5.89
CA ALA A 10 -6.87 0.25 4.48
C ALA A 10 -8.03 0.80 3.63
N THR A 11 -9.28 0.42 3.95
CA THR A 11 -10.45 0.94 3.23
C THR A 11 -10.73 2.42 3.50
N TYR A 12 -10.36 2.95 4.67
CA TYR A 12 -10.58 4.36 5.00
C TYR A 12 -9.60 5.31 4.33
N ILE A 13 -8.37 4.85 4.06
CA ILE A 13 -7.37 5.68 3.37
C ILE A 13 -7.47 5.57 1.85
N LEU A 14 -8.14 4.54 1.33
CA LEU A 14 -8.29 4.26 -0.11
C LEU A 14 -8.75 5.47 -0.93
N PRO A 15 -9.78 6.25 -0.54
CA PRO A 15 -10.21 7.41 -1.33
C PRO A 15 -9.13 8.49 -1.43
N GLY A 16 -8.36 8.72 -0.36
CA GLY A 16 -7.26 9.69 -0.38
C GLY A 16 -6.08 9.24 -1.23
N VAL A 17 -5.81 7.93 -1.26
CA VAL A 17 -4.78 7.33 -2.15
C VAL A 17 -5.20 7.45 -3.61
N ALA A 18 -6.47 7.14 -3.92
CA ALA A 18 -7.02 7.27 -5.27
C ALA A 18 -6.95 8.71 -5.79
N GLU A 19 -7.41 9.67 -4.98
CA GLU A 19 -7.32 11.10 -5.31
C GLU A 19 -5.87 11.53 -5.53
N ALA A 20 -4.94 11.12 -4.66
CA ALA A 20 -3.53 11.45 -4.82
C ALA A 20 -2.95 10.89 -6.13
N ASN A 21 -3.32 9.67 -6.52
CA ASN A 21 -2.85 9.07 -7.76
C ASN A 21 -3.40 9.80 -9.00
N ASP A 22 -4.71 10.09 -9.03
CA ASP A 22 -5.35 10.77 -10.15
C ASP A 22 -4.90 12.23 -10.30
N SER A 23 -4.64 12.91 -9.18
CA SER A 23 -4.10 14.27 -9.15
C SER A 23 -2.57 14.34 -9.31
N SER A 24 -1.90 13.21 -9.59
CA SER A 24 -0.44 13.14 -9.72
C SER A 24 0.31 13.72 -8.51
N VAL A 25 -0.22 13.49 -7.30
CA VAL A 25 0.40 13.89 -6.03
C VAL A 25 1.24 12.72 -5.51
N PRO A 26 2.55 12.90 -5.27
CA PRO A 26 3.42 11.81 -4.82
C PRO A 26 3.11 11.45 -3.36
N VAL A 27 2.51 10.28 -3.15
CA VAL A 27 2.19 9.74 -1.82
C VAL A 27 2.74 8.33 -1.70
N VAL A 28 3.39 8.04 -0.58
CA VAL A 28 3.68 6.67 -0.15
C VAL A 28 2.69 6.33 0.96
N CYS A 29 1.87 5.32 0.72
CA CYS A 29 0.88 4.77 1.62
C CYS A 29 1.41 3.48 2.23
N VAL A 30 1.42 3.40 3.56
CA VAL A 30 1.85 2.19 4.27
C VAL A 30 0.64 1.61 4.98
N THR A 31 0.32 0.36 4.70
CA THR A 31 -0.64 -0.37 5.51
C THR A 31 0.04 -1.46 6.33
N SER A 32 -0.39 -1.62 7.58
CA SER A 32 -0.10 -2.86 8.29
C SER A 32 -1.04 -3.96 7.82
N ASP A 33 -0.63 -5.21 8.01
CA ASP A 33 -1.40 -6.38 7.62
C ASP A 33 -1.40 -7.43 8.74
N ILE A 34 -2.22 -8.46 8.58
CA ILE A 34 -2.17 -9.65 9.42
C ILE A 34 -0.80 -10.35 9.30
N SER A 35 -0.51 -11.25 10.24
CA SER A 35 0.67 -12.11 10.13
C SER A 35 0.65 -12.87 8.80
N VAL A 36 1.80 -12.95 8.12
CA VAL A 36 1.96 -13.72 6.88
C VAL A 36 1.54 -15.19 7.09
N ALA A 37 1.74 -15.73 8.29
CA ALA A 37 1.34 -17.10 8.65
C ALA A 37 -0.18 -17.29 8.79
N ASP A 38 -0.94 -16.20 8.92
CA ASP A 38 -2.38 -16.20 9.18
C ASP A 38 -3.24 -15.90 7.93
N ARG A 39 -2.61 -15.72 6.78
CA ARG A 39 -3.28 -15.53 5.48
C ARG A 39 -4.10 -16.78 5.08
N GLY A 40 -5.30 -16.56 4.55
CA GLY A 40 -6.28 -17.56 4.16
C GLY A 40 -7.01 -18.22 5.32
N ARG A 41 -6.87 -17.72 6.56
CA ARG A 41 -7.41 -18.36 7.78
C ARG A 41 -8.67 -17.69 8.31
N GLY A 42 -9.18 -16.65 7.65
CA GLY A 42 -10.33 -15.88 8.11
C GLY A 42 -9.98 -15.04 9.34
N THR A 43 -8.74 -14.55 9.38
CA THR A 43 -8.22 -13.77 10.50
C THR A 43 -8.96 -12.44 10.58
N LEU A 44 -9.18 -11.94 11.80
CA LEU A 44 -9.78 -10.63 11.97
C LEU A 44 -8.94 -9.59 11.21
N THR A 45 -9.62 -8.69 10.48
CA THR A 45 -9.06 -7.66 9.58
C THR A 45 -8.30 -8.17 8.35
N GLU A 46 -8.36 -9.47 8.05
CA GLU A 46 -7.86 -10.01 6.78
C GLU A 46 -8.58 -9.37 5.58
N LEU A 47 -7.80 -8.86 4.64
CA LEU A 47 -8.27 -8.24 3.41
C LEU A 47 -7.18 -8.37 2.36
N ASP A 48 -7.55 -8.62 1.10
CA ASP A 48 -6.60 -8.56 -0.02
C ASP A 48 -6.28 -7.09 -0.34
N GLN A 49 -5.35 -6.53 0.42
CA GLN A 49 -4.96 -5.13 0.32
C GLN A 49 -4.21 -4.84 -0.99
N GLU A 50 -3.46 -5.81 -1.53
CA GLU A 50 -2.75 -5.63 -2.81
C GLU A 50 -3.75 -5.48 -3.96
N ALA A 51 -4.75 -6.37 -4.04
CA ALA A 51 -5.82 -6.25 -5.04
C ALA A 51 -6.66 -4.96 -4.85
N LEU A 52 -6.86 -4.53 -3.61
CA LEU A 52 -7.60 -3.30 -3.28
C LEU A 52 -6.90 -2.03 -3.81
N PHE A 53 -5.57 -1.93 -3.65
CA PHE A 53 -4.81 -0.73 -4.01
C PHE A 53 -4.26 -0.72 -5.44
N THR A 54 -4.10 -1.89 -6.08
CA THR A 54 -3.60 -2.01 -7.46
C THR A 54 -4.29 -1.05 -8.46
N PRO A 55 -5.63 -0.90 -8.49
CA PRO A 55 -6.29 -0.02 -9.48
C PRO A 55 -6.12 1.48 -9.19
N VAL A 56 -5.69 1.88 -7.99
CA VAL A 56 -5.66 3.28 -7.55
C VAL A 56 -4.26 3.76 -7.13
N THR A 57 -3.23 2.98 -7.44
CA THR A 57 -1.83 3.32 -7.19
C THR A 57 -1.01 3.09 -8.45
N LYS A 58 0.10 3.81 -8.57
CA LYS A 58 1.08 3.59 -9.62
C LYS A 58 1.78 2.23 -9.46
N ARG A 59 2.00 1.81 -8.21
CA ARG A 59 2.64 0.54 -7.88
C ARG A 59 2.33 0.14 -6.45
N THR A 60 1.97 -1.12 -6.26
CA THR A 60 1.76 -1.71 -4.94
C THR A 60 2.92 -2.65 -4.59
N PHE A 61 3.18 -2.81 -3.29
CA PHE A 61 4.23 -3.69 -2.76
C PHE A 61 3.70 -4.47 -1.57
N SER A 62 3.93 -5.79 -1.54
CA SER A 62 3.52 -6.67 -0.43
C SER A 62 4.74 -7.47 0.06
N PRO A 63 5.54 -6.92 1.00
CA PRO A 63 6.68 -7.65 1.56
C PRO A 63 6.22 -8.82 2.42
N GLU A 64 6.86 -9.98 2.24
CA GLU A 64 6.60 -11.18 3.06
C GLU A 64 7.70 -11.41 4.10
N ARG A 65 8.86 -10.78 3.92
CA ARG A 65 10.01 -10.89 4.81
C ARG A 65 10.57 -9.51 5.14
N GLY A 66 10.99 -9.33 6.39
CA GLY A 66 11.46 -8.02 6.88
C GLY A 66 12.70 -7.48 6.15
N ASP A 67 13.55 -8.34 5.61
CA ASP A 67 14.73 -7.94 4.84
C ASP A 67 14.41 -7.39 3.43
N GLN A 68 13.17 -7.56 2.95
CA GLN A 68 12.69 -6.95 1.70
C GLN A 68 12.31 -5.48 1.89
N LEU A 69 11.93 -5.07 3.12
CA LEU A 69 11.43 -3.73 3.42
C LEU A 69 12.37 -2.62 2.96
N PRO A 70 13.70 -2.65 3.22
CA PRO A 70 14.57 -1.53 2.83
C PRO A 70 14.58 -1.29 1.32
N ALA A 71 14.57 -2.36 0.51
CA ALA A 71 14.55 -2.24 -0.94
C ALA A 71 13.20 -1.75 -1.46
N MET A 72 12.10 -2.33 -0.96
CA MET A 72 10.75 -1.96 -1.40
C MET A 72 10.38 -0.53 -1.02
N ILE A 73 10.77 -0.05 0.17
CA ILE A 73 10.54 1.34 0.57
C ILE A 73 11.27 2.30 -0.36
N ARG A 74 12.56 2.05 -0.67
CA ARG A 74 13.30 2.87 -1.63
C ARG A 74 12.63 2.89 -3.00
N ASP A 75 12.16 1.74 -3.45
CA ASP A 75 11.47 1.60 -4.73
C ASP A 75 10.11 2.31 -4.74
N ALA A 76 9.35 2.30 -3.63
CA ALA A 76 8.09 3.01 -3.48
C ALA A 76 8.30 4.54 -3.57
N PHE A 77 9.28 5.08 -2.84
CA PHE A 77 9.61 6.50 -2.93
C PHE A 77 10.09 6.89 -4.34
N ARG A 78 10.94 6.08 -4.97
CA ARG A 78 11.37 6.32 -6.36
C ARG A 78 10.19 6.26 -7.31
N ALA A 79 9.30 5.29 -7.18
CA ALA A 79 8.11 5.15 -8.02
C ALA A 79 7.18 6.35 -7.87
N ALA A 80 6.88 6.79 -6.64
CA ALA A 80 6.00 7.92 -6.39
C ALA A 80 6.55 9.25 -6.94
N THR A 81 7.88 9.44 -6.94
CA THR A 81 8.52 10.74 -7.21
C THR A 81 9.20 10.89 -8.58
N THR A 82 9.22 9.84 -9.41
CA THR A 82 9.89 9.89 -10.72
C THR A 82 8.93 9.58 -11.88
N GLY A 83 9.14 10.19 -13.05
CA GLY A 83 8.23 10.08 -14.18
C GLY A 83 6.90 10.77 -13.89
N SER A 84 5.77 10.14 -14.21
CA SER A 84 4.46 10.59 -13.70
C SER A 84 4.40 10.38 -12.19
N LEU A 85 4.15 11.46 -11.46
CA LEU A 85 3.96 11.39 -10.01
C LEU A 85 2.65 10.66 -9.69
N GLY A 86 2.56 10.05 -8.50
CA GLY A 86 1.35 9.38 -8.07
C GLY A 86 1.51 8.65 -6.75
N ALA A 87 0.47 7.93 -6.35
CA ALA A 87 0.48 7.18 -5.10
C ALA A 87 1.11 5.79 -5.26
N CYS A 88 1.77 5.31 -4.22
CA CYS A 88 2.34 3.97 -4.11
C CYS A 88 2.02 3.37 -2.75
#